data_AF-A0A7S1WKZ3-F1
#
_entry.id   AF-A0A7S1WKZ3-F1
#
_cell.length_a   1.000
_cell.length_b   1.000
_cell.length_c   1.000
_cell.angle_alpha   90.00
_cell.angle_beta   90.00
_cell.angle_gamma   90.00
#
_symmetry.space_group_name_H-M   'P 1'
#
loop_
_entity.id
_entity.type
_entity.pdbx_description
1 polymer ?
#
loop_
_entity_poly.entity_id
_entity_poly.type
_entity_poly.pdbx_seq_one_letter_code
_entity_poly.pdbx_strand_id
1 'polypeptide(L)'
;KAVNYYKVLGLEEFATQEEVKKSYKKLSLVYHPDKTAGLAQEQKDEYADIFIELKNGYLTLGDNATRRQYDRDRDKDKAAFEINGFKIKQKPHFDATEVMKRLQEMQRPPGRSVDVPIMAKLEKFFYGGHKAIKRQRMTKNGQ
;
A
#
# COMPACT_ATOMS: atom_id res chain seq x y z
N LYS A 1 19.03 -1.76 4.62
CA LYS A 1 19.84 -1.65 3.37
C LYS A 1 19.11 -0.67 2.47
N ALA A 2 19.73 0.43 2.04
CA ALA A 2 19.04 1.39 1.16
C ALA A 2 18.90 0.77 -0.23
N VAL A 3 17.65 0.60 -0.71
CA VAL A 3 17.38 0.03 -2.03
C VAL A 3 17.51 1.14 -3.08
N ASN A 4 18.25 0.88 -4.15
CA ASN A 4 18.41 1.81 -5.26
C ASN A 4 17.33 1.53 -6.32
N TYR A 5 16.28 2.36 -6.35
CA TYR A 5 15.14 2.17 -7.24
C TYR A 5 15.48 2.33 -8.72
N TYR A 6 16.50 3.12 -9.06
CA TYR A 6 16.99 3.21 -10.44
C TYR A 6 17.54 1.86 -10.91
N LYS A 7 18.32 1.18 -10.06
CA LYS A 7 18.85 -0.16 -10.36
C LYS A 7 17.75 -1.22 -10.46
N VAL A 8 16.77 -1.18 -9.55
CA VAL A 8 15.61 -2.11 -9.57
C VAL A 8 14.82 -1.98 -10.88
N LEU A 9 14.63 -0.75 -11.37
CA LEU A 9 13.95 -0.49 -12.64
C LEU A 9 14.86 -0.65 -13.88
N GLY A 10 16.15 -0.95 -13.70
CA GLY A 10 17.12 -1.07 -14.79
C GLY A 10 17.37 0.26 -15.53
N LEU A 11 17.35 1.37 -14.81
CA LEU A 11 17.49 2.72 -15.34
C LEU A 11 18.74 3.42 -14.80
N GLU A 12 19.22 4.41 -15.56
CA GLU A 12 20.24 5.34 -15.07
C GLU A 12 19.64 6.40 -14.14
N GLU A 13 20.48 7.03 -13.32
CA GLU A 13 20.07 8.07 -12.37
C GLU A 13 19.46 9.29 -13.07
N PHE A 14 19.86 9.54 -14.33
CA PHE A 14 19.37 10.64 -15.17
C PHE A 14 18.16 10.27 -16.02
N ALA A 15 17.58 9.08 -15.84
CA ALA A 15 16.44 8.63 -16.62
C ALA A 15 15.25 9.59 -16.52
N THR A 16 14.52 9.76 -17.61
CA THR A 16 13.31 10.58 -17.68
C THR A 16 12.11 9.89 -17.05
N GLN A 17 11.07 10.64 -16.68
CA GLN A 17 9.83 10.05 -16.15
C GLN A 17 9.16 9.08 -17.13
N GLU A 18 9.27 9.36 -18.43
CA GLU A 18 8.75 8.46 -19.45
C GLU A 18 9.47 7.12 -19.46
N GLU A 19 10.79 7.13 -19.27
CA GLU A 19 11.60 5.91 -19.18
C GLU A 19 11.26 5.11 -17.93
N VAL A 20 11.06 5.77 -16.78
CA VAL A 20 10.56 5.16 -15.53
C VAL A 20 9.23 4.45 -15.77
N LYS A 21 8.29 5.12 -16.45
CA LYS A 21 6.98 4.53 -16.76
C LYS A 21 7.08 3.36 -17.75
N LYS A 22 7.94 3.49 -18.77
CA LYS A 22 8.17 2.45 -19.79
C LYS A 22 8.84 1.22 -19.19
N SER A 23 9.87 1.38 -18.36
CA SER A 23 10.57 0.25 -17.72
C SER A 23 9.67 -0.46 -16.73
N TYR A 24 8.94 0.29 -15.89
CA TYR A 24 7.97 -0.28 -14.95
C TYR A 24 6.90 -1.10 -15.67
N LYS A 25 6.34 -0.59 -16.78
CA LYS A 25 5.35 -1.34 -17.56
C LYS A 25 5.91 -2.64 -18.13
N LYS A 26 7.16 -2.62 -18.64
CA LYS A 26 7.82 -3.81 -19.17
C LYS A 26 8.07 -4.85 -18.07
N LEU A 27 8.67 -4.43 -16.95
CA LEU A 27 9.04 -5.34 -15.86
C LEU A 27 7.80 -5.86 -15.12
N SER A 28 6.77 -5.03 -14.93
CA SER A 28 5.51 -5.46 -14.33
C SER A 28 4.85 -6.58 -15.12
N LEU A 29 4.95 -6.57 -16.45
CA LEU A 29 4.39 -7.64 -17.29
C LEU A 29 5.18 -8.94 -17.22
N VAL A 30 6.43 -8.92 -16.75
CA VAL A 30 7.27 -10.10 -16.57
C VAL A 30 7.05 -10.71 -15.18
N TYR A 31 7.03 -9.86 -14.15
CA TYR A 31 6.92 -10.26 -12.75
C TYR A 31 5.48 -10.28 -12.21
N HIS A 32 4.46 -10.16 -13.08
CA HIS A 32 3.07 -10.16 -12.62
C HIS A 32 2.67 -11.53 -12.03
N PRO A 33 1.99 -11.58 -10.87
CA PRO A 33 1.59 -12.84 -10.22
C PRO A 33 0.73 -13.74 -11.13
N ASP A 34 -0.06 -13.15 -12.03
CA ASP A 34 -0.88 -13.88 -13.01
C ASP A 34 -0.04 -14.67 -14.03
N LYS A 35 1.11 -14.12 -14.46
CA LYS A 35 2.00 -14.81 -15.41
C LYS A 35 2.96 -15.77 -14.74
N THR A 36 3.28 -15.55 -13.48
CA THR A 36 4.16 -16.42 -12.68
C THR A 36 3.39 -17.52 -11.93
N ALA A 37 2.07 -17.58 -12.10
CA ALA A 37 1.19 -18.57 -11.47
C ALA A 37 1.58 -20.04 -11.76
N GLY A 38 2.29 -20.32 -12.86
CA GLY A 38 2.77 -21.65 -13.25
C GLY A 38 4.15 -22.05 -12.73
N LEU A 39 4.89 -21.18 -12.04
CA LEU A 39 6.25 -21.44 -11.56
C LEU A 39 6.28 -22.20 -10.21
N ALA A 40 7.46 -22.71 -9.85
CA ALA A 40 7.69 -23.29 -8.52
C ALA A 40 7.44 -22.25 -7.41
N GLN A 41 7.02 -22.71 -6.23
CA GLN A 41 6.63 -21.81 -5.13
C GLN A 41 7.76 -20.84 -4.73
N GLU A 42 9.00 -21.32 -4.66
CA GLU A 42 10.18 -20.51 -4.33
C GLU A 42 10.37 -19.35 -5.34
N GLN A 43 10.18 -19.64 -6.63
CA GLN A 43 10.26 -18.62 -7.69
C GLN A 43 9.09 -17.64 -7.62
N LYS A 44 7.90 -18.06 -7.19
CA LYS A 44 6.77 -17.14 -7.02
C LYS A 44 7.04 -16.11 -5.94
N ASP A 45 7.63 -16.54 -4.83
CA ASP A 45 7.93 -15.67 -3.69
C ASP A 45 9.02 -14.65 -4.10
N GLU A 46 10.10 -15.09 -4.75
CA GLU A 46 11.13 -14.18 -5.28
C GLU A 46 10.57 -13.15 -6.29
N TYR A 47 9.70 -13.60 -7.21
CA TYR A 47 9.13 -12.70 -8.22
C TYR A 47 8.13 -11.72 -7.60
N ALA A 48 7.42 -12.14 -6.54
CA ALA A 48 6.55 -11.27 -5.77
C ALA A 48 7.34 -10.17 -5.06
N ASP A 49 8.47 -10.50 -4.44
CA ASP A 49 9.35 -9.52 -3.79
C ASP A 49 9.90 -8.51 -4.79
N ILE A 50 10.40 -8.98 -5.94
CA ILE A 50 10.86 -8.10 -7.03
C ILE A 50 9.71 -7.20 -7.55
N PHE A 51 8.50 -7.75 -7.67
CA PHE A 51 7.33 -6.98 -8.11
C PHE A 51 6.98 -5.86 -7.12
N ILE A 52 7.07 -6.14 -5.82
CA ILE A 52 6.88 -5.12 -4.77
C ILE A 52 7.93 -4.02 -4.89
N GLU A 53 9.21 -4.39 -5.05
CA GLU A 53 10.29 -3.42 -5.24
C GLU A 53 10.11 -2.55 -6.50
N LEU A 54 9.71 -3.15 -7.62
CA LEU A 54 9.41 -2.45 -8.87
C LEU A 54 8.28 -1.43 -8.68
N LYS A 55 7.22 -1.83 -7.98
CA LYS A 55 6.08 -0.97 -7.66
C LYS A 55 6.49 0.19 -6.77
N ASN A 56 7.30 -0.07 -5.75
CA ASN A 56 7.82 0.97 -4.86
C ASN A 56 8.73 1.96 -5.61
N GLY A 57 9.59 1.44 -6.48
CA GLY A 57 10.42 2.27 -7.36
C GLY A 57 9.59 3.18 -8.26
N TYR A 58 8.52 2.67 -8.88
CA TYR A 58 7.61 3.48 -9.68
C TYR A 58 6.85 4.53 -8.88
N LEU A 59 6.35 4.21 -7.68
CA LEU A 59 5.66 5.19 -6.82
C LEU A 59 6.60 6.30 -6.35
N THR A 60 7.88 5.97 -6.18
CA THR A 60 8.89 6.91 -5.69
C THR A 60 9.48 7.75 -6.82
N LEU A 61 9.78 7.17 -7.98
CA LEU A 61 10.43 7.85 -9.10
C LEU A 61 9.45 8.39 -10.16
N GLY A 62 8.19 7.96 -10.11
CA GLY A 62 7.17 8.29 -11.10
C GLY A 62 6.62 9.72 -11.00
N ASP A 63 6.59 10.31 -9.80
CA ASP A 63 6.23 11.72 -9.59
C ASP A 63 7.48 12.56 -9.30
N ASN A 64 7.50 13.79 -9.83
CA ASN A 64 8.63 14.71 -9.66
C ASN A 64 8.82 15.10 -8.20
N ALA A 65 7.74 15.24 -7.43
CA ALA A 65 7.81 15.61 -6.02
C ALA A 65 8.45 14.49 -5.18
N THR A 66 7.96 13.26 -5.34
CA THR A 66 8.49 12.08 -4.62
C THR A 66 9.91 11.73 -5.06
N ARG A 67 10.22 11.86 -6.36
CA ARG A 67 11.57 11.64 -6.89
C ARG A 67 12.58 12.62 -6.30
N ARG A 68 12.26 13.91 -6.29
CA ARG A 68 13.13 14.94 -5.68
C ARG A 68 13.39 14.68 -4.21
N GLN A 69 12.40 14.18 -3.48
CA GLN A 69 12.56 13.83 -2.08
C GLN A 69 13.48 12.61 -1.92
N TYR A 70 13.28 11.58 -2.73
CA TYR A 70 14.13 10.39 -2.75
C TYR A 70 15.58 10.71 -3.10
N ASP A 71 15.83 11.47 -4.16
CA ASP A 71 17.18 11.86 -4.59
C ASP A 71 17.87 12.70 -3.49
N ARG A 72 17.13 13.63 -2.87
CA ARG A 72 17.62 14.45 -1.75
C ARG A 72 18.00 13.61 -0.53
N ASP A 73 17.17 12.63 -0.16
CA ASP A 73 17.43 11.81 1.02
C ASP A 73 18.54 10.78 0.76
N ARG A 74 18.64 10.25 -0.46
CA ARG A 74 19.74 9.40 -0.92
C ARG A 74 21.09 10.12 -0.89
N ASP A 75 21.12 11.39 -1.33
CA ASP A 75 22.36 12.18 -1.35
C ASP A 75 22.75 12.65 0.07
N LYS A 76 21.78 12.85 0.98
CA LYS A 76 22.06 13.04 2.41
C LYS A 76 22.67 11.80 3.05
N ASP A 77 22.25 10.59 2.67
CA ASP A 77 22.87 9.36 3.17
C ASP A 77 24.33 9.21 2.70
N LYS A 78 24.69 9.79 1.54
CA LYS A 78 26.10 9.92 1.09
C LYS A 78 26.86 11.02 1.85
N ALA A 79 26.18 12.10 2.24
CA ALA A 79 26.75 13.24 2.95
C ALA A 79 26.72 13.11 4.49
N ALA A 80 26.02 12.11 5.05
CA ALA A 80 25.94 11.82 6.48
C ALA A 80 27.18 11.08 7.02
N PHE A 81 28.34 11.36 6.42
CA PHE A 81 29.64 11.01 6.99
C PHE A 81 30.10 12.21 7.85
N GLU A 82 29.89 12.08 9.16
CA GLU A 82 30.34 12.97 10.24
C GLU A 82 30.16 14.49 10.07
N ILE A 83 29.09 15.04 10.65
CA ILE A 83 29.07 16.45 11.09
C ILE A 83 28.97 16.47 12.62
N ASN A 84 30.08 16.82 13.29
CA ASN A 84 30.17 17.23 14.70
C ASN A 84 29.35 16.40 15.71
N GLY A 85 29.50 15.08 15.72
CA GLY A 85 29.03 14.22 16.83
C GLY A 85 27.52 14.09 17.03
N PHE A 86 26.69 14.68 16.16
CA PHE A 86 25.23 14.57 16.25
C PHE A 86 24.71 13.39 15.41
N LYS A 87 24.33 12.29 16.09
CA LYS A 87 23.66 11.14 15.45
C LYS A 87 22.25 11.55 15.02
N ILE A 88 22.09 11.95 13.77
CA ILE A 88 20.76 12.15 13.16
C ILE A 88 20.14 10.76 13.01
N LYS A 89 19.07 10.47 13.75
CA LYS A 89 18.30 9.24 13.59
C LYS A 89 17.74 9.23 12.17
N GLN A 90 18.26 8.34 11.32
CA GLN A 90 17.77 8.09 9.97
C GLN A 90 16.25 7.92 10.04
N LYS A 91 15.51 8.75 9.30
CA LYS A 91 14.08 8.48 9.10
C LYS A 91 13.97 7.18 8.32
N PRO A 92 13.00 6.30 8.62
CA PRO A 92 12.82 5.10 7.85
C PRO A 92 12.66 5.49 6.37
N HIS A 93 13.38 4.77 5.52
CA HIS A 93 13.25 4.80 4.07
C HIS A 93 11.77 4.91 3.69
N PHE A 94 11.42 5.82 2.77
CA PHE A 94 10.04 6.01 2.32
C PHE A 94 9.56 4.72 1.65
N ASP A 95 8.95 3.84 2.43
CA ASP A 95 8.36 2.61 1.95
C ASP A 95 6.94 2.90 1.47
N ALA A 96 6.79 3.03 0.15
CA ALA A 96 5.50 3.26 -0.48
C ALA A 96 4.49 2.13 -0.17
N THR A 97 4.96 0.92 0.17
CA THR A 97 4.11 -0.18 0.64
C THR A 97 3.50 0.13 2.01
N GLU A 98 4.24 0.75 2.91
CA GLU A 98 3.73 1.13 4.23
C GLU A 98 2.74 2.30 4.15
N VAL A 99 3.00 3.26 3.25
CA VAL A 99 2.05 4.34 2.96
C VAL A 99 0.75 3.80 2.36
N MET A 100 0.84 2.86 1.41
CA MET A 100 -0.34 2.18 0.86
C MET A 100 -1.08 1.34 1.90
N LYS A 101 -0.36 0.58 2.72
CA LYS A 101 -0.94 -0.22 3.80
C LYS A 101 -1.69 0.69 4.78
N ARG A 102 -1.11 1.83 5.15
CA ARG A 102 -1.75 2.84 5.99
C ARG A 102 -2.97 3.46 5.32
N LEU A 103 -2.92 3.75 4.01
CA LEU A 103 -4.08 4.23 3.23
C LEU A 103 -5.20 3.19 3.18
N GLN A 104 -4.86 1.91 3.05
CA GLN A 104 -5.81 0.80 3.06
C GLN A 104 -6.40 0.57 4.46
N GLU A 105 -5.61 0.73 5.51
CA GLU A 105 -6.06 0.68 6.91
C GLU A 105 -6.91 1.90 7.30
N MET A 106 -6.69 3.06 6.66
CA MET A 106 -7.54 4.24 6.80
C MET A 106 -8.90 4.08 6.12
N GLN A 107 -9.04 3.14 5.16
CA GLN A 107 -10.35 2.78 4.65
C GLN A 107 -11.12 2.04 5.74
N ARG A 108 -12.25 2.61 6.17
CA ARG A 108 -13.09 1.99 7.19
C ARG A 108 -13.48 0.59 6.71
N PRO A 109 -13.37 -0.46 7.57
CA PRO A 109 -13.78 -1.80 7.17
C PRO A 109 -15.24 -1.78 6.71
N PRO A 110 -15.61 -2.61 5.73
CA PRO A 110 -16.99 -2.70 5.25
C PRO A 110 -17.93 -2.97 6.43
N GLY A 111 -19.09 -2.30 6.43
CA GLY A 111 -20.08 -2.44 7.49
C GLY A 111 -20.57 -3.89 7.62
N ARG A 112 -20.82 -4.34 8.86
CA ARG A 112 -21.38 -5.67 9.13
C ARG A 112 -22.90 -5.68 8.91
N SER A 113 -23.43 -6.74 8.29
CA SER A 113 -24.87 -7.01 8.26
C SER A 113 -25.43 -7.19 9.67
N VAL A 114 -26.67 -6.71 9.91
CA VAL A 114 -27.33 -6.77 11.21
C VAL A 114 -28.69 -7.43 11.06
N ASP A 115 -28.86 -8.59 11.69
CA ASP A 115 -30.13 -9.29 11.75
C ASP A 115 -30.90 -8.84 13.01
N VAL A 116 -32.15 -8.42 12.84
CA VAL A 116 -32.99 -7.98 13.96
C VAL A 116 -34.32 -8.75 13.95
N PRO A 117 -34.58 -9.64 14.92
CA PRO A 117 -35.83 -10.39 14.96
C PRO A 117 -37.01 -9.48 15.30
N ILE A 118 -38.06 -9.51 14.48
CA ILE A 118 -39.26 -8.71 14.67
C ILE A 118 -40.39 -9.61 15.19
N MET A 119 -40.66 -9.54 16.49
CA MET A 119 -41.79 -10.28 17.10
C MET A 119 -43.08 -9.44 17.10
N ALA A 120 -44.11 -9.85 16.39
CA ALA A 120 -45.42 -9.18 16.40
C ALA A 120 -46.57 -10.20 16.33
N LYS A 121 -47.76 -9.81 16.82
CA LYS A 121 -48.98 -10.62 16.67
C LYS A 121 -49.36 -10.70 15.18
N LEU A 122 -49.87 -11.85 14.74
CA LEU A 122 -50.21 -12.13 13.33
C LEU A 122 -51.14 -11.06 12.72
N GLU A 123 -52.11 -10.58 13.49
CA GLU A 123 -53.04 -9.51 13.09
C GLU A 123 -52.31 -8.23 12.65
N LYS A 124 -51.20 -7.87 13.31
CA LYS A 124 -50.40 -6.69 12.93
C LYS A 124 -49.60 -6.88 11.64
N PHE A 125 -49.30 -8.12 11.26
CA PHE A 125 -48.72 -8.40 9.94
C PHE A 125 -49.78 -8.27 8.84
N PHE A 126 -51.02 -8.68 9.13
CA PHE A 126 -52.12 -8.67 8.17
C PHE A 126 -52.55 -7.24 7.77
N TYR A 127 -52.72 -6.36 8.74
CA TYR A 127 -53.12 -4.96 8.47
C TYR A 127 -51.96 -4.05 8.06
N GLY A 128 -50.71 -4.52 8.19
CA GLY A 128 -49.51 -3.72 7.99
C GLY A 128 -49.35 -2.61 9.04
N GLY A 129 -48.20 -1.92 9.01
CA GLY A 129 -47.93 -0.77 9.86
C GLY A 129 -46.45 -0.54 10.15
N HIS A 130 -46.16 0.50 10.93
CA HIS A 130 -44.80 0.83 11.34
C HIS A 130 -44.51 0.30 12.75
N LYS A 131 -43.38 -0.41 12.91
CA LYS A 131 -42.87 -0.83 14.22
C LYS A 131 -41.48 -0.23 14.43
N ALA A 132 -41.35 0.64 15.43
CA ALA A 132 -40.05 1.16 15.83
C ALA A 132 -39.21 0.05 16.46
N ILE A 133 -37.98 -0.11 15.99
CA ILE A 133 -37.01 -1.09 16.50
C ILE A 133 -35.78 -0.31 16.96
N LYS A 134 -35.43 -0.46 18.24
CA LYS A 134 -34.19 0.08 18.79
C LYS A 134 -33.14 -1.01 18.75
N ARG A 135 -31.98 -0.73 18.13
CA ARG A 135 -30.81 -1.61 18.19
C ARG A 135 -29.66 -0.88 18.88
N GLN A 136 -28.98 -1.56 19.79
CA GLN A 136 -27.75 -1.06 20.37
C GLN A 136 -26.60 -1.40 19.41
N ARG A 137 -25.87 -0.38 18.95
CA ARG A 137 -24.67 -0.60 18.14
C ARG A 137 -23.55 -1.01 19.10
N MET A 138 -23.18 -2.29 19.08
CA MET A 138 -21.98 -2.76 19.76
C MET A 138 -20.77 -2.13 19.05
N THR A 139 -20.16 -1.11 19.66
CA THR A 139 -18.83 -0.63 19.29
C THR A 139 -17.80 -1.65 19.77
N LYS A 140 -16.69 -1.83 19.03
CA LYS A 140 -15.64 -2.81 19.36
C LYS A 140 -15.02 -2.62 20.75
N ASN A 141 -15.24 -1.47 21.39
CA ASN A 141 -14.88 -1.21 22.77
C ASN A 141 -16.21 -1.15 23.53
N GLY A 142 -16.48 -2.15 24.36
CA GLY A 142 -17.67 -2.24 25.20
C GLY A 142 -17.63 -1.24 26.37
N GLN A 143 -17.72 0.06 26.04
CA GLN A 143 -18.09 1.15 26.94
C GLN A 143 -18.98 2.12 26.18
#